data_AF-A0A952SQQ2-F1
#
_entry.id   AF-A0A952SQQ2-F1
#
_cell.length_a   1.000
_cell.length_b   1.000
_cell.length_c   1.000
_cell.angle_alpha   90.00
_cell.angle_beta   90.00
_cell.angle_gamma   90.00
#
_symmetry.space_group_name_H-M   'P 1'
#
loop_
_entity.id
_entity.type
_entity.pdbx_description
1 polymer ?
#
loop_
_entity_poly.entity_id
_entity_poly.type
_entity_poly.pdbx_seq_one_letter_code
_entity_poly.pdbx_strand_id
1 'polypeptide(L)'
;MDGFTNANLFELSGGTIHVTYSTTSILGGPIFSYRDNLLSLSFSGAEIHIEETALGQVVTVTLEAIPDLRTVSFSLVVPAVTVMPQSSGTRIKVLGVRTTAPTTIAGPPPGPQLLYSAVYLRGTAQFIVS
;
A
#
# COMPACT_ATOMS: atom_id res chain seq x y z
N MET A 1 -30.03 9.17 -4.78
CA MET A 1 -29.56 7.88 -5.31
C MET A 1 -28.73 7.31 -4.19
N ASP A 2 -29.40 6.68 -3.23
CA ASP A 2 -28.84 6.49 -1.89
C ASP A 2 -28.62 5.00 -1.71
N GLY A 3 -27.36 4.59 -1.59
CA GLY A 3 -27.01 3.16 -1.49
C GLY A 3 -25.57 2.80 -1.83
N PHE A 4 -24.73 3.77 -2.20
CA PHE A 4 -23.32 3.53 -2.50
C PHE A 4 -22.40 4.38 -1.64
N THR A 5 -21.22 3.86 -1.37
CA THR A 5 -20.14 4.52 -0.62
C THR A 5 -18.79 4.16 -1.22
N ASN A 6 -17.73 4.87 -0.84
CA ASN A 6 -16.37 4.49 -1.22
C ASN A 6 -15.85 3.38 -0.31
N ALA A 7 -15.12 2.43 -0.89
CA ALA A 7 -14.41 1.42 -0.13
C ALA A 7 -13.34 2.08 0.76
N ASN A 8 -13.24 1.61 2.00
CA ASN A 8 -12.24 2.03 2.97
C ASN A 8 -11.36 0.86 3.44
N LEU A 9 -11.66 -0.38 3.04
CA LEU A 9 -10.85 -1.56 3.31
C LEU A 9 -10.47 -2.26 2.00
N PHE A 10 -9.20 -2.60 1.88
CA PHE A 10 -8.62 -3.27 0.73
C PHE A 10 -7.80 -4.47 1.23
N GLU A 11 -8.22 -5.67 0.84
CA GLU A 11 -7.52 -6.93 1.15
C GLU A 11 -7.03 -7.56 -0.14
N LEU A 12 -5.72 -7.68 -0.29
CA LEU A 12 -5.07 -7.87 -1.57
C LEU A 12 -3.93 -8.87 -1.46
N SER A 13 -3.74 -9.70 -2.49
CA SER A 13 -2.59 -10.60 -2.56
C SER A 13 -2.10 -10.84 -3.99
N GLY A 14 -0.85 -11.26 -4.12
CA GLY A 14 -0.23 -11.60 -5.38
C GLY A 14 1.16 -12.20 -5.18
N GLY A 15 1.39 -13.39 -5.76
CA GLY A 15 2.58 -14.17 -5.45
C GLY A 15 2.63 -14.51 -3.96
N THR A 16 3.70 -14.11 -3.29
CA THR A 16 3.88 -14.29 -1.83
C THR A 16 3.37 -13.10 -1.02
N ILE A 17 3.06 -11.98 -1.69
CA ILE A 17 2.74 -10.71 -1.04
C ILE A 17 1.26 -10.70 -0.65
N HIS A 18 0.99 -10.32 0.59
CA HIS A 18 -0.33 -10.03 1.14
C HIS A 18 -0.33 -8.61 1.72
N VAL A 19 -1.35 -7.84 1.37
CA VAL A 19 -1.52 -6.47 1.82
C VAL A 19 -2.94 -6.26 2.32
N THR A 20 -3.07 -5.64 3.48
CA THR A 20 -4.34 -5.08 3.96
C THR A 20 -4.15 -3.59 4.15
N TYR A 21 -4.98 -2.77 3.52
CA TYR A 21 -4.98 -1.33 3.69
C TYR A 21 -6.37 -0.87 4.10
N SER A 22 -6.44 -0.10 5.19
CA SER A 22 -7.66 0.57 5.63
C SER A 22 -7.42 2.07 5.69
N THR A 23 -8.32 2.87 5.13
CA THR A 23 -8.21 4.35 5.20
C THR A 23 -8.63 4.89 6.57
N THR A 24 -9.33 4.08 7.36
CA THR A 24 -9.84 4.41 8.69
C THR A 24 -9.57 3.29 9.70
N SER A 25 -9.52 3.64 10.98
CA SER A 25 -9.41 2.68 12.08
C SER A 25 -10.10 3.19 13.34
N ILE A 26 -10.34 2.30 14.32
CA ILE A 26 -10.92 2.62 15.63
C ILE A 26 -10.12 3.71 16.36
N LEU A 27 -8.81 3.73 16.17
CA LEU A 27 -7.89 4.71 16.80
C LEU A 27 -7.76 6.02 16.01
N GLY A 28 -8.44 6.13 14.87
CA GLY A 28 -8.34 7.25 13.94
C GLY A 28 -7.18 7.09 12.96
N GLY A 29 -7.48 7.23 11.66
CA GLY A 29 -6.48 7.25 10.60
C GLY A 29 -6.17 5.88 9.96
N PRO A 30 -5.29 5.88 8.94
CA PRO A 30 -5.04 4.73 8.09
C PRO A 30 -4.19 3.66 8.78
N ILE A 31 -4.41 2.41 8.37
CA ILE A 31 -3.61 1.24 8.75
C ILE A 31 -3.18 0.52 7.48
N PHE A 32 -1.92 0.09 7.43
CA PHE A 32 -1.37 -0.71 6.35
C PHE A 32 -0.65 -1.91 6.93
N SER A 33 -0.95 -3.11 6.44
CA SER A 33 -0.23 -4.33 6.76
C SER A 33 0.38 -4.91 5.50
N TYR A 34 1.65 -5.26 5.57
CA TYR A 34 2.40 -5.93 4.50
C TYR A 34 2.95 -7.26 5.02
N ARG A 35 2.82 -8.32 4.23
CA ARG A 35 3.48 -9.59 4.50
C ARG A 35 4.00 -10.22 3.22
N ASP A 36 5.17 -10.83 3.29
CA ASP A 36 5.66 -11.79 2.32
C ASP A 36 6.27 -13.02 3.03
N ASN A 37 7.09 -13.81 2.34
CA ASN A 37 7.72 -15.01 2.92
C ASN A 37 8.77 -14.71 3.99
N LEU A 38 9.28 -13.48 4.06
CA LEU A 38 10.39 -13.08 4.92
C LEU A 38 9.95 -12.08 5.99
N LEU A 39 8.94 -11.25 5.69
CA LEU A 39 8.57 -10.08 6.48
C LEU A 39 7.07 -10.10 6.80
N SER A 40 6.69 -9.60 7.97
CA SER A 40 5.31 -9.28 8.34
C SER A 40 5.33 -7.98 9.15
N LEU A 41 4.84 -6.89 8.57
CA LEU A 41 4.90 -5.54 9.12
C LEU A 41 3.51 -4.89 9.14
N SER A 42 3.27 -4.02 10.12
CA SER A 42 2.08 -3.18 10.22
C SER A 42 2.49 -1.75 10.48
N PHE A 43 1.77 -0.82 9.87
CA PHE A 43 2.04 0.61 9.88
C PHE A 43 0.75 1.36 10.20
N SER A 44 0.89 2.51 10.84
CA SER A 44 -0.24 3.36 11.23
C SER A 44 0.11 4.84 11.15
N GLY A 45 -0.91 5.68 10.88
CA GLY A 45 -0.77 7.13 10.95
C GLY A 45 0.40 7.66 10.11
N ALA A 46 1.36 8.33 10.77
CA ALA A 46 2.49 9.00 10.13
C ALA A 46 3.53 8.06 9.47
N GLU A 47 3.45 6.75 9.74
CA GLU A 47 4.29 5.74 9.08
C GLU A 47 3.84 5.47 7.63
N ILE A 48 2.65 5.94 7.27
CA ILE A 48 2.02 5.75 5.97
C ILE A 48 2.02 7.09 5.22
N HIS A 49 2.73 7.13 4.10
CA HIS A 49 2.70 8.28 3.21
C HIS A 49 1.61 8.10 2.16
N ILE A 50 0.72 9.07 1.99
CA ILE A 50 -0.40 9.01 1.04
C ILE A 50 -0.31 10.21 0.11
N GLU A 51 -0.22 9.93 -1.19
CA GLU A 51 -0.24 10.94 -2.25
C GLU A 51 -1.49 10.77 -3.11
N GLU A 52 -2.23 11.86 -3.34
CA GLU A 52 -3.33 11.87 -4.30
C GLU A 52 -2.79 12.05 -5.72
N THR A 53 -3.17 11.15 -6.63
CA THR A 53 -2.70 11.14 -8.02
C THR A 53 -3.85 10.93 -9.00
N ALA A 54 -3.58 11.10 -10.30
CA ALA A 54 -4.54 10.77 -11.36
C ALA A 54 -4.92 9.27 -11.43
N LEU A 55 -4.15 8.40 -10.76
CA LEU A 55 -4.40 6.96 -10.68
C LEU A 55 -5.24 6.56 -9.44
N GLY A 56 -5.57 7.52 -8.58
CA GLY A 56 -6.05 7.30 -7.22
C GLY A 56 -4.97 7.63 -6.18
N GLN A 57 -5.07 7.03 -5.00
CA GLN A 57 -4.08 7.22 -3.94
C GLN A 57 -2.85 6.33 -4.18
N VAL A 58 -1.65 6.89 -3.99
CA VAL A 58 -0.43 6.11 -3.86
C VAL A 58 -0.06 6.05 -2.39
N VAL A 59 -0.21 4.86 -1.80
CA VAL A 59 -0.01 4.61 -0.37
C VAL A 59 1.32 3.92 -0.17
N THR A 60 2.27 4.57 0.48
CA THR A 60 3.67 4.12 0.59
C THR A 60 4.06 3.89 2.05
N VAL A 61 4.72 2.75 2.29
CA VAL A 61 5.32 2.38 3.59
C VAL A 61 6.79 1.97 3.41
N THR A 62 7.60 2.20 4.43
CA THR A 62 9.01 1.75 4.44
C THR A 62 9.11 0.36 5.04
N LEU A 63 9.51 -0.63 4.24
CA LEU A 63 9.66 -2.03 4.68
C LEU A 63 10.99 -2.26 5.40
N GLU A 64 12.04 -1.55 5.00
CA GLU A 64 13.40 -1.70 5.52
C GLU A 64 14.18 -0.39 5.32
N ALA A 65 14.97 0.02 6.30
CA ALA A 65 15.91 1.14 6.16
C ALA A 65 17.23 0.77 6.83
N ILE A 66 18.24 0.45 6.02
CA ILE A 66 19.59 0.14 6.48
C ILE A 66 20.52 1.27 6.03
N PRO A 67 21.07 2.07 6.97
CA PRO A 67 22.01 3.13 6.65
C PRO A 67 23.20 2.60 5.85
N ASP A 68 23.65 3.39 4.88
CA ASP A 68 24.82 3.09 4.04
C ASP A 68 24.70 1.79 3.21
N LEU A 69 23.47 1.32 3.01
CA LEU A 69 23.16 0.15 2.20
C LEU A 69 21.94 0.40 1.32
N ARG A 70 20.75 0.48 1.91
CA ARG A 70 19.50 0.70 1.17
C ARG A 70 18.32 1.09 2.04
N THR A 71 17.35 1.74 1.41
CA THR A 71 15.97 1.85 1.88
C THR A 71 15.07 1.06 0.93
N VAL A 72 14.18 0.25 1.47
CA VAL A 72 13.16 -0.48 0.72
C VAL A 72 11.79 0.02 1.14
N SER A 73 11.00 0.49 0.17
CA SER A 73 9.61 0.86 0.38
C SER A 73 8.67 0.02 -0.49
N PHE A 74 7.40 0.02 -0.11
CA PHE A 74 6.32 -0.55 -0.90
C PHE A 74 5.22 0.49 -1.09
N SER A 75 4.84 0.72 -2.34
CA SER A 75 3.78 1.65 -2.74
C SER A 75 2.62 0.86 -3.34
N LEU A 76 1.40 1.11 -2.87
CA LEU A 76 0.17 0.55 -3.39
C LEU A 76 -0.62 1.63 -4.13
N VAL A 77 -0.98 1.37 -5.39
CA VAL A 77 -1.88 2.24 -6.15
C VAL A 77 -3.33 1.85 -5.86
N VAL A 78 -4.04 2.68 -5.10
CA VAL A 78 -5.40 2.44 -4.63
C VAL A 78 -6.39 3.31 -5.40
N PRO A 79 -7.17 2.75 -6.34
CA PRO A 79 -8.19 3.52 -7.05
C PRO A 79 -9.38 3.83 -6.14
N ALA A 80 -10.15 4.86 -6.50
CA ALA A 80 -11.48 5.04 -5.93
C ALA A 80 -12.38 3.88 -6.36
N VAL A 81 -13.00 3.20 -5.38
CA VAL A 81 -13.90 2.08 -5.63
C VAL A 81 -15.23 2.34 -4.93
N THR A 82 -16.28 2.49 -5.71
CA THR A 82 -17.64 2.62 -5.19
C THR A 82 -18.23 1.24 -4.95
N VAL A 83 -18.77 1.02 -3.75
CA VAL A 83 -19.33 -0.27 -3.28
C VAL A 83 -20.67 -0.05 -2.60
N MET A 84 -21.46 -1.13 -2.50
CA MET A 84 -22.64 -1.14 -1.64
C MET A 84 -22.20 -1.34 -0.18
N PRO A 85 -22.66 -0.52 0.79
CA PRO A 85 -22.44 -0.76 2.21
C PRO A 85 -22.92 -2.16 2.62
N GLN A 86 -22.26 -2.78 3.60
CA GLN A 86 -22.63 -4.11 4.14
C GLN A 86 -22.62 -5.26 3.10
N SER A 87 -21.93 -5.08 1.97
CA SER A 87 -21.66 -6.16 1.01
C SER A 87 -20.31 -6.81 1.26
N SER A 88 -20.04 -7.97 0.65
CA SER A 88 -18.71 -8.59 0.61
C SER A 88 -17.68 -7.79 -0.22
N GLY A 89 -18.05 -6.59 -0.68
CA GLY A 89 -17.23 -5.75 -1.54
C GLY A 89 -17.19 -6.22 -2.99
N THR A 90 -16.28 -5.61 -3.75
CA THR A 90 -16.05 -5.91 -5.16
C THR A 90 -14.63 -6.39 -5.40
N ARG A 91 -14.44 -7.24 -6.41
CA ARG A 91 -13.11 -7.71 -6.79
C ARG A 91 -12.36 -6.62 -7.55
N ILE A 92 -11.12 -6.42 -7.17
CA ILE A 92 -10.23 -5.46 -7.82
C ILE A 92 -8.88 -6.08 -8.14
N LYS A 93 -8.16 -5.44 -9.07
CA LYS A 93 -6.76 -5.72 -9.39
C LYS A 93 -6.01 -4.40 -9.40
N VAL A 94 -4.95 -4.30 -8.63
CA VAL A 94 -4.18 -3.07 -8.45
C VAL A 94 -2.68 -3.32 -8.59
N LEU A 95 -1.92 -2.23 -8.69
CA LEU A 95 -0.46 -2.27 -8.79
C LEU A 95 0.17 -2.03 -7.42
N GLY A 96 1.05 -2.93 -7.01
CA GLY A 96 2.04 -2.71 -5.97
C GLY A 96 3.42 -2.50 -6.58
N VAL A 97 4.21 -1.60 -6.02
CA VAL A 97 5.58 -1.31 -6.46
C VAL A 97 6.49 -1.40 -5.25
N ARG A 98 7.44 -2.33 -5.28
CA ARG A 98 8.57 -2.33 -4.34
C ARG A 98 9.65 -1.43 -4.93
N THR A 99 10.08 -0.43 -4.17
CA THR A 99 11.16 0.48 -4.54
C THR A 99 12.36 0.22 -3.63
N THR A 100 13.55 0.08 -4.21
CA THR A 100 14.80 0.00 -3.48
C THR A 100 15.66 1.19 -3.86
N ALA A 101 15.99 2.02 -2.87
CA ALA A 101 16.90 3.14 -2.98
C ALA A 101 18.23 2.75 -2.33
N PRO A 102 19.32 2.53 -3.10
CA PRO A 102 20.65 2.36 -2.52
C PRO A 102 21.03 3.62 -1.72
N THR A 103 21.57 3.44 -0.52
CA THR A 103 22.03 4.55 0.31
C THR A 103 23.53 4.47 0.50
N THR A 104 24.19 5.62 0.61
CA THR A 104 25.63 5.73 0.81
C THR A 104 25.95 7.07 1.48
N ILE A 105 26.86 7.04 2.45
CA ILE A 105 27.35 8.21 3.18
C ILE A 105 28.13 9.15 2.25
N ALA A 106 28.76 8.62 1.20
CA ALA A 106 29.54 9.40 0.24
C ALA A 106 28.68 10.12 -0.83
N GLY A 107 27.35 10.00 -0.77
CA GLY A 107 26.44 10.51 -1.80
C GLY A 107 26.13 9.48 -2.89
N PRO A 108 25.01 9.64 -3.62
CA PRO A 108 24.44 8.59 -4.46
C PRO A 108 25.45 8.09 -5.51
N PRO A 109 25.57 6.77 -5.71
CA PRO A 109 26.49 6.22 -6.70
C PRO A 109 25.98 6.54 -8.12
N PRO A 110 26.85 6.53 -9.15
CA PRO A 110 26.42 6.61 -10.54
C PRO A 110 25.44 5.48 -10.90
N GLY A 111 24.36 5.82 -11.61
CA GLY A 111 23.34 4.87 -12.06
C GLY A 111 21.93 5.17 -11.55
N PRO A 112 20.98 4.22 -11.69
CA PRO A 112 19.63 4.39 -11.18
C PRO A 112 19.63 4.56 -9.66
N GLN A 113 19.06 5.66 -9.18
CA GLN A 113 18.92 5.92 -7.75
C GLN A 113 17.75 5.17 -7.11
N LEU A 114 16.82 4.68 -7.94
CA LEU A 114 15.65 3.90 -7.53
C LEU A 114 15.52 2.68 -8.44
N LEU A 115 15.34 1.52 -7.83
CA LEU A 115 15.09 0.25 -8.49
C LEU A 115 13.67 -0.19 -8.18
N TYR A 116 12.91 -0.56 -9.22
CA TYR A 116 11.49 -0.90 -9.08
C TYR A 116 11.24 -2.37 -9.38
N SER A 117 10.39 -2.99 -8.58
CA SER A 117 9.78 -4.28 -8.86
C SER A 117 8.26 -4.15 -8.74
N ALA A 118 7.54 -4.37 -9.83
CA ALA A 118 6.09 -4.29 -9.88
C ALA A 118 5.44 -5.64 -9.57
N VAL A 119 4.32 -5.61 -8.87
CA VAL A 119 3.45 -6.77 -8.63
C VAL A 119 2.00 -6.37 -8.84
N TYR A 120 1.26 -7.19 -9.59
CA TYR A 120 -0.19 -7.04 -9.64
C TYR A 120 -0.82 -7.80 -8.47
N LEU A 121 -1.54 -7.08 -7.62
CA LEU A 121 -2.29 -7.65 -6.51
C LEU A 121 -3.77 -7.75 -6.90
N ARG A 122 -4.44 -8.79 -6.42
CA ARG A 122 -5.88 -9.03 -6.62
C ARG A 122 -6.53 -9.27 -5.26
N GLY A 123 -7.80 -8.90 -5.14
CA GLY A 123 -8.55 -9.15 -3.92
C GLY A 123 -9.82 -8.34 -3.88
N THR A 124 -10.18 -7.83 -2.72
CA THR A 124 -11.46 -7.17 -2.46
C THR A 124 -11.29 -5.74 -1.98
N ALA A 125 -12.17 -4.86 -2.44
CA ALA A 125 -12.41 -3.53 -1.89
C ALA A 125 -13.80 -3.51 -1.26
N GLN A 126 -13.86 -3.09 0.00
CA GLN A 126 -15.05 -3.15 0.86
C GLN A 126 -15.24 -1.84 1.62
N PHE A 127 -16.47 -1.61 2.06
CA PHE A 127 -16.76 -0.61 3.07
C PHE A 127 -17.06 -1.30 4.39
N ILE A 128 -16.29 -0.97 5.41
CA ILE A 128 -16.49 -1.40 6.79
C ILE A 128 -16.79 -0.19 7.68
N VAL A 129 -17.63 -0.39 8.70
CA VAL A 129 -17.81 0.59 9.78
C VAL A 129 -16.75 0.27 10.83
N SER A 130 -15.87 1.23 11.12
CA SER A 130 -14.82 1.13 12.14
C SER A 130 -15.31 1.67 13.48
#